data_AF-A0AAV2YPS5-F1
#
_entry.id   AF-A0AAV2YPS5-F1
#
_cell.length_a   1.000
_cell.length_b   1.000
_cell.length_c   1.000
_cell.angle_alpha   90.00
_cell.angle_beta   90.00
_cell.angle_gamma   90.00
#
_symmetry.space_group_name_H-M   'P 1'
#
loop_
_entity.id
_entity.type
_entity.pdbx_description
1 polymer ?
#
loop_
_entity_poly.entity_id
_entity_poly.type
_entity_poly.pdbx_seq_one_letter_code
_entity_poly.pdbx_strand_id
1 'polypeptide(L)'
;MSLSPLEANEILTEDNYFLWEFNARMTLAPADMKALAVLAKLLSPTFQTMIREATSALEAWELLRTFFVQQNRHNRVSLRKQLHDFEMSNGDNIMTHLLKFDDLCLRLAAVDDPLKDDDKLVLLGSLSSDYDNMVKIIQSQKHISLLEAKEMLIRE
;
A
#
# COMPACT_ATOMS: atom_id res chain seq x y z
N MET A 1 -34.13 32.98 -34.30
CA MET A 1 -34.43 31.56 -34.00
C MET A 1 -34.38 31.42 -32.49
N SER A 2 -35.52 31.15 -31.85
CA SER A 2 -35.58 30.90 -30.41
C SER A 2 -35.04 29.50 -30.14
N LEU A 3 -33.93 29.39 -29.42
CA LEU A 3 -33.48 28.11 -28.88
C LEU A 3 -34.44 27.72 -27.76
N SER A 4 -35.37 26.82 -28.06
CA SER A 4 -36.20 26.18 -27.05
C SER A 4 -35.30 25.33 -26.14
N PRO A 5 -35.50 25.33 -24.81
CA PRO A 5 -34.74 24.47 -23.92
C PRO A 5 -35.04 23.00 -24.25
N LEU A 6 -33.97 22.22 -24.43
CA LEU A 6 -34.03 20.78 -24.64
C LEU A 6 -34.65 20.08 -23.40
N GLU A 7 -35.56 19.13 -23.61
CA GLU A 7 -36.10 18.33 -22.50
C GLU A 7 -35.00 17.44 -21.89
N ALA A 8 -35.10 17.13 -20.60
CA ALA A 8 -34.05 16.48 -19.80
C ALA A 8 -33.64 15.05 -20.25
N ASN A 9 -34.23 14.53 -21.32
CA ASN A 9 -34.06 13.16 -21.83
C ASN A 9 -33.60 13.09 -23.30
N GLU A 10 -33.07 14.19 -23.87
CA GLU A 10 -32.62 14.14 -25.26
C GLU A 10 -31.34 13.29 -25.41
N ILE A 11 -31.35 12.43 -26.43
CA ILE A 11 -30.23 11.53 -26.75
C ILE A 11 -29.10 12.34 -27.40
N LEU A 12 -27.86 12.03 -27.05
CA LEU A 12 -26.68 12.64 -27.67
C LEU A 12 -26.62 12.29 -29.17
N THR A 13 -26.45 13.32 -30.00
CA THR A 13 -26.21 13.24 -31.45
C THR A 13 -25.08 14.19 -31.84
N GLU A 14 -24.56 14.08 -33.06
CA GLU A 14 -23.51 14.98 -33.55
C GLU A 14 -23.99 16.43 -33.61
N ASP A 15 -25.26 16.66 -33.95
CA ASP A 15 -25.83 18.00 -34.15
C ASP A 15 -26.18 18.72 -32.83
N ASN A 16 -26.27 18.01 -31.69
CA ASN A 16 -26.70 18.58 -30.40
C ASN A 16 -25.64 18.52 -29.29
N TYR A 17 -24.39 18.14 -29.60
CA TYR A 17 -23.32 17.91 -28.61
C TYR A 17 -23.19 19.00 -27.54
N PHE A 18 -23.05 20.27 -27.92
CA PHE A 18 -22.77 21.35 -26.97
C PHE A 18 -23.93 21.59 -25.99
N LEU A 19 -25.16 21.50 -26.50
CA LEU A 19 -26.36 21.70 -25.68
C LEU A 19 -26.60 20.49 -24.77
N TRP A 20 -26.37 19.28 -25.30
CA TRP A 20 -26.41 18.06 -24.51
C TRP A 20 -25.38 18.09 -23.38
N GLU A 21 -24.12 18.46 -23.67
CA GLU A 21 -23.04 18.56 -22.68
C GLU A 21 -23.40 19.57 -21.59
N PHE A 22 -23.89 20.75 -21.96
CA PHE A 22 -24.31 21.78 -21.02
C PHE A 22 -25.43 21.25 -20.10
N ASN A 23 -26.47 20.65 -20.67
CA ASN A 23 -27.57 20.09 -19.89
C ASN A 23 -27.12 18.95 -18.99
N ALA A 24 -26.30 18.02 -19.49
CA ALA A 24 -25.74 16.93 -18.71
C ALA A 24 -24.93 17.45 -17.52
N ARG A 25 -24.08 18.46 -17.70
CA ARG A 25 -23.34 19.12 -16.61
C ARG A 25 -24.28 19.73 -15.58
N MET A 26 -25.30 20.46 -16.01
CA MET A 26 -26.28 21.09 -15.12
C MET A 26 -27.09 20.06 -14.33
N THR A 27 -27.48 18.94 -14.96
CA THR A 27 -28.26 17.87 -14.34
C THR A 27 -27.42 17.02 -13.39
N LEU A 28 -26.15 16.74 -13.72
CA LEU A 28 -25.27 15.87 -12.92
C LEU A 28 -24.58 16.62 -11.76
N ALA A 29 -24.36 17.93 -11.87
CA ALA A 29 -23.67 18.72 -10.84
C ALA A 29 -24.27 18.58 -9.41
N PRO A 30 -25.61 18.58 -9.21
CA PRO A 30 -26.18 18.36 -7.89
C PRO A 30 -25.90 16.97 -7.31
N ALA A 31 -25.83 15.94 -8.15
CA ALA A 31 -25.52 14.58 -7.72
C ALA A 31 -24.04 14.46 -7.33
N ASP A 32 -23.14 15.06 -8.12
CA ASP A 32 -21.71 15.09 -7.83
C ASP A 32 -21.40 15.88 -6.54
N MET A 33 -21.99 17.07 -6.35
CA MET A 33 -21.85 17.84 -5.11
C MET A 33 -22.35 17.06 -3.88
N LYS A 34 -23.45 16.30 -4.01
CA LYS A 34 -23.92 15.43 -2.94
C LYS A 34 -22.92 14.32 -2.65
N ALA A 35 -22.35 13.68 -3.67
CA ALA A 35 -21.34 12.65 -3.51
C ALA A 35 -20.06 13.21 -2.83
N LEU A 36 -19.59 14.39 -3.24
CA LEU A 36 -18.46 15.08 -2.61
C LEU A 36 -18.74 15.39 -1.13
N ALA A 37 -19.94 15.89 -0.82
CA ALA A 37 -20.33 16.16 0.56
C ALA A 37 -20.41 14.89 1.42
N VAL A 38 -20.85 13.76 0.85
CA VAL A 38 -20.82 12.46 1.53
C VAL A 38 -19.38 12.02 1.78
N LEU A 39 -18.50 12.09 0.77
CA LEU A 39 -17.08 11.77 0.93
C LEU A 39 -16.46 12.60 2.06
N ALA A 40 -16.62 13.92 2.05
CA ALA A 40 -16.07 14.80 3.08
C ALA A 40 -16.53 14.42 4.51
N LYS A 41 -17.79 14.02 4.68
CA LYS A 41 -18.35 13.61 5.98
C LYS A 41 -17.77 12.29 6.51
N LEU A 42 -17.29 11.41 5.63
CA LEU A 42 -16.69 10.13 6.01
C LEU A 42 -15.21 10.27 6.40
N LEU A 43 -14.61 11.43 6.19
CA LEU A 43 -13.20 11.67 6.42
C LEU A 43 -12.94 12.34 7.77
N SER A 44 -11.78 12.01 8.36
CA SER A 44 -11.26 12.78 9.49
C SER A 44 -10.82 14.19 9.04
N PRO A 45 -10.67 15.17 9.96
CA PRO A 45 -10.27 16.53 9.61
C PRO A 45 -8.98 16.64 8.78
N THR A 46 -8.03 15.73 9.02
CA THR A 46 -6.78 15.65 8.26
C THR A 46 -7.02 15.38 6.78
N PHE A 47 -7.88 14.40 6.45
CA PHE A 47 -8.17 14.03 5.07
C PHE A 47 -9.21 14.94 4.41
N GLN A 48 -10.06 15.60 5.19
CA GLN A 48 -10.90 16.70 4.68
C GLN A 48 -10.05 17.86 4.15
N THR A 49 -8.97 18.19 4.84
CA THR A 49 -8.03 19.22 4.40
C THR A 49 -7.35 18.85 3.08
N MET A 50 -7.07 17.57 2.86
CA MET A 50 -6.45 17.05 1.63
C MET A 50 -7.36 17.21 0.41
N ILE A 51 -8.67 16.97 0.55
CA ILE A 51 -9.63 17.08 -0.55
C ILE A 51 -10.27 18.48 -0.65
N ARG A 52 -9.83 19.46 0.13
CA ARG A 52 -10.49 20.77 0.26
C ARG A 52 -10.62 21.51 -1.08
N GLU A 53 -9.62 21.40 -1.94
CA GLU A 53 -9.59 22.06 -3.25
C GLU A 53 -10.28 21.23 -4.36
N ALA A 54 -10.79 20.03 -4.03
CA ALA A 54 -11.48 19.20 -5.01
C ALA A 54 -12.82 19.81 -5.42
N THR A 55 -13.03 19.91 -6.72
CA THR A 55 -14.23 20.49 -7.33
C THR A 55 -15.29 19.45 -7.68
N SER A 56 -14.93 18.17 -7.63
CA SER A 56 -15.83 17.04 -7.88
C SER A 56 -15.58 15.88 -6.92
N ALA A 57 -16.58 14.99 -6.81
CA ALA A 57 -16.44 13.77 -6.00
C ALA A 57 -15.34 12.85 -6.56
N LEU A 58 -15.22 12.77 -7.89
CA LEU A 58 -14.18 11.98 -8.55
C LEU A 58 -12.78 12.50 -8.25
N GLU A 59 -12.57 13.82 -8.31
CA GLU A 59 -11.28 14.45 -7.99
C GLU A 59 -10.88 14.19 -6.53
N ALA A 60 -11.81 14.37 -5.58
CA ALA A 60 -11.56 14.06 -4.18
C ALA A 60 -11.19 12.59 -3.96
N TRP A 61 -11.91 11.67 -4.62
CA TRP A 61 -11.62 10.24 -4.57
C TRP A 61 -10.24 9.90 -5.12
N GLU A 62 -9.87 10.46 -6.27
CA GLU A 62 -8.56 10.24 -6.90
C GLU A 62 -7.40 10.76 -6.06
N LEU A 63 -7.56 11.92 -5.39
CA LEU A 63 -6.57 12.45 -4.45
C LEU A 63 -6.33 11.49 -3.28
N LEU A 64 -7.41 11.02 -2.64
CA LEU A 64 -7.32 10.05 -1.54
C LEU A 64 -6.68 8.75 -2.00
N ARG A 65 -7.17 8.19 -3.12
CA ARG A 65 -6.67 6.94 -3.69
C ARG A 65 -5.19 7.04 -3.99
N THR A 66 -4.77 8.09 -4.67
CA THR A 66 -3.37 8.31 -5.04
C THR A 66 -2.49 8.44 -3.79
N PHE A 67 -2.93 9.21 -2.80
CA PHE A 67 -2.19 9.37 -1.55
C PHE A 67 -1.98 8.04 -0.82
N PHE A 68 -3.05 7.28 -0.57
CA PHE A 68 -2.95 6.02 0.16
C PHE A 68 -2.22 4.92 -0.62
N VAL A 69 -2.45 4.82 -1.93
CA VAL A 69 -1.73 3.86 -2.78
C VAL A 69 -0.24 4.20 -2.84
N GLN A 70 0.10 5.49 -3.01
CA GLN A 70 1.50 5.91 -3.04
C GLN A 70 2.17 5.72 -1.68
N GLN A 71 1.49 6.06 -0.58
CA GLN A 71 2.02 5.87 0.78
C GLN A 71 2.24 4.39 1.07
N ASN A 72 1.28 3.51 0.74
CA ASN A 72 1.44 2.06 0.89
C ASN A 72 2.61 1.55 0.02
N ARG A 73 2.66 1.93 -1.27
CA ARG A 73 3.75 1.54 -2.17
C ARG A 73 5.11 2.02 -1.66
N HIS A 74 5.23 3.25 -1.20
CA HIS A 74 6.47 3.80 -0.66
C HIS A 74 6.90 3.04 0.60
N ASN A 75 5.97 2.80 1.52
CA ASN A 75 6.22 2.03 2.74
C ASN A 75 6.67 0.61 2.41
N ARG A 76 5.98 -0.07 1.49
CA ARG A 76 6.32 -1.42 1.05
C ARG A 76 7.71 -1.49 0.43
N VAL A 77 8.03 -0.56 -0.48
CA VAL A 77 9.38 -0.48 -1.09
C VAL A 77 10.44 -0.19 -0.04
N SER A 78 10.18 0.73 0.90
CA SER A 78 11.10 1.05 1.99
C SER A 78 11.36 -0.15 2.92
N LEU A 79 10.32 -0.92 3.25
CA LEU A 79 10.44 -2.13 4.06
C LEU A 79 11.19 -3.25 3.31
N ARG A 80 10.91 -3.44 2.01
CA ARG A 80 11.65 -4.40 1.17
C ARG A 80 13.13 -4.03 1.04
N LYS A 81 13.44 -2.74 0.97
CA LYS A 81 14.82 -2.26 1.02
C LYS A 81 15.45 -2.57 2.39
N GLN A 82 14.76 -2.28 3.50
CA GLN A 82 15.23 -2.64 4.84
C GLN A 82 15.49 -4.15 4.99
N LEU A 83 14.68 -5.00 4.36
CA LEU A 83 14.88 -6.46 4.35
C LEU A 83 16.11 -6.87 3.54
N HIS A 84 16.30 -6.27 2.37
CA HIS A 84 17.46 -6.52 1.54
C HIS A 84 18.78 -6.08 2.22
N ASP A 85 18.75 -4.92 2.87
CA ASP A 85 19.89 -4.35 3.58
C ASP A 85 20.00 -4.88 5.03
N PHE A 86 19.21 -5.90 5.39
CA PHE A 86 19.19 -6.47 6.73
C PHE A 86 20.41 -7.36 6.92
N GLU A 87 21.36 -6.91 7.74
CA GLU A 87 22.60 -7.63 8.07
C GLU A 87 22.94 -7.50 9.55
N MET A 88 23.56 -8.53 10.10
CA MET A 88 24.05 -8.61 11.46
C MET A 88 25.54 -8.27 11.50
N SER A 89 25.97 -7.42 12.43
CA SER A 89 27.39 -7.11 12.60
C SER A 89 28.09 -8.18 13.44
N ASN A 90 29.39 -8.37 13.23
CA ASN A 90 30.19 -9.27 14.06
C ASN A 90 30.14 -8.85 15.53
N GLY A 91 29.86 -9.81 16.41
CA GLY A 91 29.67 -9.57 17.85
C GLY A 91 28.29 -9.04 18.26
N ASP A 92 27.33 -8.85 17.34
CA ASP A 92 25.94 -8.56 17.69
C ASP A 92 25.29 -9.76 18.41
N ASN A 93 24.25 -9.48 19.19
CA ASN A 93 23.47 -10.52 19.84
C ASN A 93 22.44 -11.12 18.87
N ILE A 94 22.52 -12.43 18.62
CA ILE A 94 21.61 -13.16 17.71
C ILE A 94 20.15 -13.00 18.10
N MET A 95 19.81 -13.08 19.39
CA MET A 95 18.41 -12.94 19.85
C MET A 95 17.84 -11.57 19.48
N THR A 96 18.62 -10.50 19.68
CA THR A 96 18.23 -9.16 19.27
C THR A 96 18.06 -9.06 17.75
N HIS A 97 18.91 -9.72 16.97
CA HIS A 97 18.78 -9.76 15.50
C HIS A 97 17.50 -10.49 15.06
N LEU A 98 17.21 -11.65 15.66
CA LEU A 98 16.00 -12.42 15.39
C LEU A 98 14.72 -11.60 15.70
N LEU A 99 14.70 -10.87 16.81
CA LEU A 99 13.57 -10.00 17.16
C LEU A 99 13.37 -8.87 16.16
N LYS A 100 14.46 -8.23 15.70
CA LYS A 100 14.39 -7.20 14.66
C LYS A 100 13.86 -7.75 13.33
N PHE A 101 14.26 -8.98 12.98
CA PHE A 101 13.76 -9.65 11.78
C PHE A 101 12.25 -9.93 11.87
N ASP A 102 11.78 -10.37 13.04
CA ASP A 102 10.34 -10.61 13.28
C ASP A 102 9.52 -9.32 13.21
N ASP A 103 10.02 -8.23 13.80
CA ASP A 103 9.40 -6.90 13.64
C ASP A 103 9.28 -6.49 12.17
N LEU A 104 10.35 -6.71 11.39
CA LEU A 104 10.34 -6.39 9.97
C LEU A 104 9.33 -7.23 9.18
N CYS A 105 9.21 -8.52 9.49
CA CYS A 105 8.18 -9.41 8.93
C CYS A 105 6.75 -8.93 9.26
N LEU A 106 6.51 -8.52 10.51
CA LEU A 106 5.22 -8.00 10.95
C LEU A 106 4.86 -6.69 10.23
N ARG A 107 5.84 -5.78 10.06
CA ARG A 107 5.64 -4.51 9.34
C ARG A 107 5.35 -4.73 7.86
N LEU A 108 5.99 -5.72 7.23
CA LEU A 108 5.70 -6.13 5.85
C LEU A 108 4.28 -6.71 5.72
N ALA A 109 3.86 -7.55 6.65
CA ALA A 109 2.48 -8.05 6.69
C ALA A 109 1.45 -6.92 6.88
N ALA A 110 1.76 -5.90 7.68
CA ALA A 110 0.88 -4.76 7.93
C ALA A 110 0.66 -3.87 6.69
N VAL A 111 1.52 -3.95 5.66
CA VAL A 111 1.36 -3.26 4.37
C VAL A 111 0.89 -4.19 3.24
N ASP A 112 0.29 -5.33 3.59
CA ASP A 112 -0.22 -6.35 2.67
C ASP A 112 0.89 -6.95 1.75
N ASP A 113 2.09 -7.12 2.31
CA ASP A 113 3.24 -7.76 1.65
C ASP A 113 3.94 -8.79 2.56
N PRO A 114 3.21 -9.78 3.12
CA PRO A 114 3.81 -10.76 4.03
C PRO A 114 4.83 -11.65 3.30
N LEU A 115 5.94 -11.96 3.98
CA LEU A 115 6.91 -12.96 3.52
C LEU A 115 6.34 -14.37 3.69
N LYS A 116 6.52 -15.23 2.69
CA LYS A 116 6.25 -16.67 2.82
C LYS A 116 7.28 -17.31 3.73
N ASP A 117 6.96 -18.46 4.30
CA ASP A 117 7.87 -19.13 5.24
C ASP A 117 9.23 -19.48 4.62
N ASP A 118 9.25 -19.91 3.35
CA ASP A 118 10.50 -20.14 2.61
C ASP A 118 11.27 -18.83 2.37
N ASP A 119 10.58 -17.73 2.07
CA ASP A 119 11.21 -16.42 1.83
C ASP A 119 11.85 -15.85 3.10
N LYS A 120 11.35 -16.24 4.29
CA LYS A 120 11.93 -15.82 5.58
C LYS A 120 13.30 -16.44 5.86
N LEU A 121 13.70 -17.48 5.13
CA LEU A 121 15.06 -18.04 5.23
C LEU A 121 16.15 -17.10 4.72
N VAL A 122 15.79 -15.96 4.10
CA VAL A 122 16.71 -14.83 3.84
C VAL A 122 17.45 -14.38 5.11
N LEU A 123 16.86 -14.59 6.29
CA LEU A 123 17.50 -14.39 7.59
C LEU A 123 18.87 -15.08 7.68
N LEU A 124 19.02 -16.30 7.15
CA LEU A 124 20.28 -17.04 7.22
C LEU A 124 21.42 -16.35 6.46
N GLY A 125 21.09 -15.61 5.39
CA GLY A 125 22.05 -14.80 4.65
C GLY A 125 22.38 -13.46 5.32
N SER A 126 21.59 -13.03 6.30
CA SER A 126 21.82 -11.79 7.06
C SER A 126 22.76 -11.96 8.25
N LEU A 127 23.12 -13.19 8.60
CA LEU A 127 23.92 -13.47 9.80
C LEU A 127 25.38 -13.08 9.59
N SER A 128 26.04 -12.76 10.70
CA SER A 128 27.47 -12.44 10.69
C SER A 128 28.30 -13.71 10.39
N SER A 129 29.57 -13.52 10.01
CA SER A 129 30.47 -14.65 9.70
C SER A 129 30.68 -15.61 10.88
N ASP A 130 30.36 -15.16 12.09
CA ASP A 130 30.43 -15.98 13.32
C ASP A 130 29.48 -17.19 13.25
N TYR A 131 28.41 -17.11 12.45
CA TYR A 131 27.38 -18.16 12.30
C TYR A 131 27.51 -18.99 11.02
N ASP A 132 28.57 -18.79 10.20
CA ASP A 132 28.74 -19.46 8.90
C ASP A 132 28.65 -20.99 8.98
N ASN A 133 29.18 -21.58 10.05
CA ASN A 133 29.12 -23.02 10.26
C ASN A 133 27.69 -23.49 10.53
N MET A 134 26.96 -22.77 11.39
CA MET A 134 25.57 -23.09 11.72
C MET A 134 24.66 -22.90 10.50
N VAL A 135 24.87 -21.85 9.70
CA VAL A 135 24.15 -21.62 8.43
C VAL A 135 24.32 -22.80 7.48
N LYS A 136 25.54 -23.33 7.32
CA LYS A 136 25.80 -24.52 6.48
C LYS A 136 25.07 -25.76 6.98
N ILE A 137 25.04 -25.96 8.30
CA ILE A 137 24.31 -27.09 8.92
C ILE A 137 22.81 -26.96 8.62
N ILE A 138 22.22 -25.78 8.85
CA ILE A 138 20.82 -25.48 8.60
C ILE A 138 20.47 -25.69 7.10
N GLN A 139 21.28 -25.16 6.19
CA GLN A 139 21.06 -25.28 4.74
C GLN A 139 21.18 -26.72 4.20
N SER A 140 21.90 -27.60 4.91
CA SER A 140 22.01 -29.01 4.51
C SER A 140 20.75 -29.83 4.78
N GLN A 141 19.81 -29.31 5.59
CA GLN A 141 18.56 -29.97 5.92
C GLN A 141 17.55 -29.81 4.78
N LYS A 142 16.91 -30.92 4.37
CA LYS A 142 16.00 -30.93 3.20
C LYS A 142 14.75 -30.06 3.37
N HIS A 143 14.22 -29.98 4.58
CA HIS A 143 13.05 -29.18 4.92
C HIS A 143 13.27 -28.67 6.34
N ILE A 144 13.64 -27.40 6.46
CA ILE A 144 13.77 -26.71 7.74
C ILE A 144 12.79 -25.56 7.79
N SER A 145 11.97 -25.52 8.84
CA SER A 145 11.11 -24.38 9.11
C SER A 145 11.93 -23.21 9.68
N LEU A 146 11.42 -21.99 9.53
CA LEU A 146 12.04 -20.81 10.16
C LEU A 146 12.17 -20.97 11.67
N LEU A 147 11.19 -21.62 12.31
CA LEU A 147 11.22 -21.87 13.76
C LEU A 147 12.40 -22.75 14.14
N GLU A 148 12.57 -23.88 13.47
CA GLU A 148 13.69 -24.81 13.70
C GLU A 148 15.04 -24.13 13.44
N ALA A 149 15.15 -23.33 12.37
CA ALA A 149 16.35 -22.56 12.08
C ALA A 149 16.71 -21.59 13.23
N LYS A 150 15.72 -20.86 13.75
CA LYS A 150 15.93 -19.96 14.90
C LYS A 150 16.33 -20.72 16.16
N GLU A 151 15.70 -21.86 16.44
CA GLU A 151 16.05 -22.68 17.58
C GLU A 151 17.49 -23.20 17.49
N MET A 152 17.95 -23.59 16.30
CA MET A 152 19.34 -24.01 16.10
C MET A 152 20.33 -22.87 16.33
N LEU A 153 20.02 -21.66 15.84
CA LEU A 153 20.85 -20.46 16.03
C LEU A 153 20.95 -20.02 17.49
N ILE A 154 19.90 -20.22 18.30
CA ILE A 154 19.89 -19.84 19.72
C ILE A 154 20.65 -20.86 20.60
N ARG A 155 20.82 -22.10 20.13
CA ARG A 155 21.47 -23.19 20.88
C ARG A 155 23.00 -23.22 20.72
N GLU A 156 23.57 -22.36 19.89
CA GLU A 156 25.01 -22.16 19.72
C GLU A 156 25.63 -21.42 20.92
#